data_AF-A0AAV8WPY7-F1
#
_entry.id   AF-A0AAV8WPY7-F1
#
_cell.length_a   1.000
_cell.length_b   1.000
_cell.length_c   1.000
_cell.angle_alpha   90.00
_cell.angle_beta   90.00
_cell.angle_gamma   90.00
#
_symmetry.space_group_name_H-M   'P 1'
#
loop_
_entity.id
_entity.type
_entity.pdbx_description
1 polymer ?
#
loop_
_entity_poly.entity_id
_entity_poly.type
_entity_poly.pdbx_seq_one_letter_code
_entity_poly.pdbx_strand_id
1 'polypeptide(L)'
;MALYSVELEKTLRESNWCNDLAFYKSLEEVVVKQFSNPDASRKWREGINKSSFTYLLLDPRISNNLPCRAEILQPKEIWETFLSSVFYVGKGKRARPYSHLYEAVTLWNQEKYTTSSKKVQTIIDIWKSNSGVICLHVFQNIIPVEAYTREAAMMSALKIENLTNAKSGDFYGIAATWPQKQKKMFGVYLLYKAMMIFLNEGERQLCPSDID
;
A
#
# COMPACT_ATOMS: atom_id res chain seq x y z
N MET A 1 -18.20 5.08 14.11
CA MET A 1 -18.00 4.22 12.92
C MET A 1 -16.59 3.65 13.02
N ALA A 2 -16.35 2.36 12.73
CA ALA A 2 -15.01 1.78 12.81
C ALA A 2 -14.07 2.45 11.78
N LEU A 3 -12.80 2.67 12.15
CA LEU A 3 -11.83 3.35 11.29
C LEU A 3 -11.54 2.50 10.06
N TYR A 4 -11.19 1.23 10.26
CA TYR A 4 -10.86 0.28 9.21
C TYR A 4 -12.00 -0.70 8.91
N SER A 5 -11.78 -1.63 7.98
CA SER A 5 -12.69 -2.75 7.77
C SER A 5 -12.80 -3.60 9.05
N VAL A 6 -13.94 -4.29 9.24
CA VAL A 6 -14.16 -5.13 10.44
C VAL A 6 -13.07 -6.21 10.56
N GLU A 7 -12.62 -6.74 9.43
CA GLU A 7 -11.55 -7.73 9.33
C GLU A 7 -10.20 -7.15 9.80
N LEU A 8 -9.86 -5.92 9.41
CA LEU A 8 -8.64 -5.25 9.87
C LEU A 8 -8.74 -4.84 11.35
N GLU A 9 -9.87 -4.28 11.77
CA GLU A 9 -10.14 -3.94 13.18
C GLU A 9 -10.01 -5.13 14.13
N LYS A 10 -10.41 -6.32 13.67
CA LYS A 10 -10.27 -7.56 14.45
C LYS A 10 -8.79 -7.84 14.77
N THR A 11 -7.88 -7.60 13.81
CA THR A 11 -6.44 -7.79 14.02
C THR A 11 -5.82 -6.81 15.01
N LEU A 12 -6.40 -5.63 15.20
CA LEU A 12 -5.94 -4.65 16.20
C LEU A 12 -6.38 -5.03 17.63
N ARG A 13 -7.42 -5.87 17.75
CA ARG A 13 -7.94 -6.35 19.04
C ARG A 13 -7.28 -7.66 19.48
N GLU A 14 -6.93 -8.51 18.54
CA GLU A 14 -6.35 -9.84 18.78
C GLU A 14 -4.84 -9.81 18.55
N SER A 15 -4.04 -9.70 19.62
CA SER A 15 -2.58 -9.59 19.52
C SER A 15 -1.88 -10.79 18.87
N ASN A 16 -2.56 -11.93 18.83
CA ASN A 16 -2.06 -13.19 18.28
C ASN A 16 -2.63 -13.52 16.90
N TRP A 17 -3.29 -12.57 16.22
CA TRP A 17 -3.92 -12.82 14.92
C TRP A 17 -2.93 -13.32 13.85
N CYS A 18 -1.65 -12.95 13.99
CA CYS A 18 -0.56 -13.35 13.10
C CYS A 18 0.09 -14.69 13.46
N ASN A 19 -0.38 -15.39 14.51
CA ASN A 19 0.13 -16.72 14.89
C ASN A 19 -0.32 -17.82 13.93
N ASP A 20 -1.48 -17.63 13.27
CA ASP A 20 -1.96 -18.53 12.22
C ASP A 20 -2.40 -17.72 10.98
N LEU A 21 -1.46 -17.61 10.04
CA LEU A 21 -1.67 -16.95 8.76
C LEU A 21 -2.09 -17.91 7.65
N ALA A 22 -2.35 -19.20 7.93
CA ALA A 22 -2.56 -20.22 6.90
C ALA A 22 -3.73 -19.87 5.96
N PHE A 23 -4.86 -19.43 6.53
CA PHE A 23 -6.01 -19.02 5.74
C PHE A 23 -5.70 -17.79 4.88
N TYR A 24 -5.11 -16.75 5.46
CA TYR A 24 -4.72 -15.53 4.74
C TYR A 24 -3.74 -15.83 3.60
N LYS A 25 -2.75 -16.69 3.86
CA LYS A 25 -1.79 -17.16 2.88
C LYS A 25 -2.46 -17.92 1.74
N SER A 26 -3.44 -18.78 2.03
CA SER A 26 -4.19 -19.51 1.01
C SER A 26 -4.91 -18.60 0.01
N LEU A 27 -5.41 -17.44 0.46
CA LEU A 27 -6.01 -16.44 -0.42
C LEU A 27 -4.97 -15.89 -1.40
N GLU A 28 -3.78 -15.51 -0.91
CA GLU A 28 -2.70 -15.06 -1.77
C GLU A 28 -2.26 -16.15 -2.76
N GLU A 29 -2.10 -17.39 -2.30
CA GLU A 29 -1.68 -18.52 -3.14
C GLU A 29 -2.63 -18.74 -4.32
N VAL A 30 -3.95 -18.63 -4.10
CA VAL A 30 -4.96 -18.75 -5.16
C VAL A 30 -4.83 -17.64 -6.20
N VAL A 31 -4.59 -16.39 -5.77
CA VAL A 31 -4.38 -15.23 -6.65
C VAL A 31 -3.08 -15.37 -7.44
N VAL A 32 -1.98 -15.68 -6.76
CA VAL A 32 -0.65 -15.86 -7.36
C VAL A 32 -0.67 -17.02 -8.36
N LYS A 33 -1.32 -18.14 -8.03
CA LYS A 33 -1.43 -19.30 -8.94
C LYS A 33 -2.10 -18.92 -10.26
N GLN A 34 -3.20 -18.18 -10.21
CA GLN A 34 -3.91 -17.77 -11.43
C GLN A 34 -3.10 -16.79 -12.27
N PHE A 35 -2.49 -15.78 -11.65
CA PHE A 35 -1.78 -14.73 -12.38
C PHE A 35 -0.35 -15.10 -12.78
N SER A 36 0.23 -16.14 -12.19
CA SER A 36 1.53 -16.68 -12.60
C SER A 36 1.48 -17.39 -13.96
N ASN A 37 0.34 -17.99 -14.29
CA ASN A 37 0.06 -18.62 -15.57
C ASN A 37 -1.31 -18.13 -16.11
N PRO A 38 -1.39 -16.87 -16.56
CA PRO A 38 -2.66 -16.29 -16.99
C PRO A 38 -3.15 -16.98 -18.27
N ASP A 39 -4.43 -17.31 -18.32
CA ASP A 39 -5.06 -17.86 -19.52
C ASP A 39 -4.87 -16.91 -20.71
N ALA A 40 -4.12 -17.38 -21.72
CA ALA A 40 -3.76 -16.61 -22.90
C ALA A 40 -4.96 -16.33 -23.83
N SER A 41 -6.04 -17.12 -23.72
CA SER A 41 -7.28 -16.89 -24.47
C SER A 41 -8.10 -15.73 -23.90
N ARG A 42 -7.86 -15.37 -22.63
CA ARG A 42 -8.53 -14.27 -21.96
C ARG A 42 -7.81 -12.94 -22.20
N LYS A 43 -8.57 -11.90 -22.52
CA LYS A 43 -8.05 -10.54 -22.58
C LYS A 43 -7.81 -9.97 -21.18
N TRP A 44 -6.54 -9.80 -20.81
CA TRP A 44 -6.14 -9.16 -19.56
C TRP A 44 -5.89 -7.66 -19.75
N ARG A 45 -6.44 -6.83 -18.84
CA ARG A 45 -6.26 -5.37 -18.88
C ARG A 45 -4.77 -5.03 -18.82
N GLU A 46 -4.30 -4.26 -19.79
CA GLU A 46 -2.90 -3.88 -19.95
C GLU A 46 -1.91 -5.04 -20.17
N GLY A 47 -2.40 -6.23 -20.54
CA GLY A 47 -1.59 -7.38 -20.94
C GLY A 47 -1.11 -8.26 -19.77
N ILE A 48 -0.18 -9.16 -20.09
CA ILE A 48 0.35 -10.20 -19.16
C ILE A 48 1.85 -10.05 -18.88
N ASN A 49 2.47 -8.94 -19.30
CA ASN A 49 3.87 -8.70 -19.01
C ASN A 49 4.06 -8.42 -17.51
N LYS A 50 5.01 -9.12 -16.88
CA LYS A 50 5.35 -9.01 -15.45
C LYS A 50 6.22 -7.79 -15.18
N SER A 51 5.68 -6.61 -15.47
CA SER A 51 6.37 -5.32 -15.35
C SER A 51 5.70 -4.38 -14.35
N SER A 52 4.81 -4.91 -13.52
CA SER A 52 4.03 -4.17 -12.54
C SER A 52 4.39 -4.57 -11.11
N PHE A 53 4.00 -3.69 -10.19
CA PHE A 53 4.15 -3.86 -8.75
C PHE A 53 3.11 -3.00 -8.04
N THR A 54 3.08 -3.08 -6.71
CA THR A 54 2.30 -2.18 -5.86
C THR A 54 3.22 -1.36 -4.98
N TYR A 55 2.77 -0.20 -4.54
CA TYR A 55 3.54 0.63 -3.63
C TYR A 55 2.63 1.33 -2.63
N LEU A 56 3.19 1.69 -1.50
CA LEU A 56 2.55 2.49 -0.47
C LEU A 56 3.31 3.80 -0.32
N LEU A 57 2.59 4.90 -0.07
CA LEU A 57 3.22 6.11 0.47
C LEU A 57 2.90 6.19 1.96
N LEU A 58 3.94 6.36 2.77
CA LEU A 58 3.85 6.44 4.23
C LEU A 58 4.29 7.83 4.71
N ASP A 59 3.63 8.30 5.77
CA ASP A 59 3.94 9.54 6.45
C ASP A 59 5.00 9.31 7.56
N PRO A 60 6.24 9.81 7.39
CA PRO A 60 7.31 9.65 8.37
C PRO A 60 7.02 10.28 9.73
N ARG A 61 6.13 11.30 9.77
CA ARG A 61 5.73 11.95 11.02
C ARG A 61 4.90 11.02 11.90
N ILE A 62 4.28 10.00 11.29
CA ILE A 62 3.49 8.97 11.97
C ILE A 62 4.32 7.71 12.17
N SER A 63 5.00 7.21 11.13
CA SER A 63 5.84 6.02 11.27
C SER A 63 6.96 6.24 12.29
N ASN A 64 7.50 7.47 12.38
CA ASN A 64 8.52 7.88 13.34
C ASN A 64 9.66 6.85 13.41
N ASN A 65 10.26 6.58 12.24
CA ASN A 65 11.30 5.57 12.05
C ASN A 65 10.96 4.21 12.69
N LEU A 66 9.73 3.73 12.44
CA LEU A 66 9.19 2.51 13.03
C LEU A 66 10.17 1.32 12.95
N PRO A 67 10.88 1.06 11.82
CA PRO A 67 11.84 -0.04 11.75
C PRO A 67 12.93 0.01 12.82
N CYS A 68 13.46 1.20 13.16
CA CYS A 68 14.51 1.35 14.18
C CYS A 68 14.01 1.17 15.62
N ARG A 69 12.71 1.30 15.86
CA ARG A 69 12.12 1.14 17.20
C ARG A 69 11.31 -0.14 17.37
N ALA A 70 11.11 -0.92 16.31
CA ALA A 70 10.22 -2.08 16.33
C ALA A 70 10.58 -3.12 17.41
N GLU A 71 11.87 -3.28 17.74
CA GLU A 71 12.32 -4.27 18.73
C GLU A 71 11.83 -4.00 20.17
N ILE A 72 11.51 -2.74 20.50
CA ILE A 72 11.07 -2.35 21.84
C ILE A 72 9.55 -2.13 21.95
N LEU A 73 8.83 -2.24 20.83
CA LEU A 73 7.39 -2.00 20.77
C LEU A 73 6.60 -3.30 20.84
N GLN A 74 5.36 -3.20 21.32
CA GLN A 74 4.44 -4.33 21.27
C GLN A 74 3.98 -4.59 19.82
N PRO A 75 3.75 -5.85 19.40
CA PRO A 75 3.34 -6.17 18.03
C PRO A 75 2.11 -5.38 17.55
N LYS A 76 1.16 -5.13 18.47
CA LYS A 76 -0.02 -4.30 18.19
C LYS A 76 0.35 -2.86 17.84
N GLU A 77 1.26 -2.25 18.59
CA GLU A 77 1.68 -0.85 18.37
C GLU A 77 2.45 -0.71 17.05
N ILE A 78 3.28 -1.70 16.71
CA ILE A 78 3.97 -1.75 15.41
C ILE A 78 2.93 -1.78 14.28
N TRP A 79 1.92 -2.64 14.42
CA TRP A 79 0.86 -2.79 13.43
C TRP A 79 0.01 -1.52 13.27
N GLU A 80 -0.47 -0.95 14.38
CA GLU A 80 -1.25 0.30 14.40
C GLU A 80 -0.46 1.47 13.82
N THR A 81 0.83 1.61 14.18
CA THR A 81 1.70 2.65 13.64
C THR A 81 1.84 2.50 12.13
N PHE A 82 2.16 1.30 11.65
CA PHE A 82 2.34 1.06 10.22
C PHE A 82 1.07 1.42 9.45
N LEU A 83 -0.09 0.90 9.86
CA LEU A 83 -1.36 1.17 9.20
C LEU A 83 -1.71 2.66 9.19
N SER A 84 -1.49 3.36 10.31
CA SER A 84 -1.77 4.79 10.44
C SER A 84 -0.86 5.66 9.59
N SER A 85 0.35 5.20 9.31
CA SER A 85 1.30 5.93 8.46
C SER A 85 0.95 5.85 6.97
N VAL A 86 0.21 4.82 6.52
CA VAL A 86 -0.13 4.64 5.10
C VAL A 86 -1.22 5.63 4.69
N PHE A 87 -0.88 6.58 3.82
CA PHE A 87 -1.85 7.56 3.29
C PHE A 87 -2.19 7.35 1.81
N TYR A 88 -1.49 6.46 1.11
CA TYR A 88 -1.77 6.14 -0.30
C TYR A 88 -1.38 4.70 -0.63
N VAL A 89 -2.22 4.05 -1.45
CA VAL A 89 -1.97 2.72 -2.03
C VAL A 89 -1.97 2.85 -3.54
N GLY A 90 -0.93 2.37 -4.22
CA GLY A 90 -0.82 2.47 -5.66
C GLY A 90 -0.33 1.21 -6.34
N LYS A 91 -0.55 1.16 -7.65
CA LYS A 91 0.16 0.26 -8.57
C LYS A 91 1.18 1.01 -9.42
N GLY A 92 2.34 0.39 -9.59
CA GLY A 92 3.46 0.92 -10.36
C GLY A 92 3.69 0.17 -11.67
N LYS A 93 4.31 0.88 -12.61
CA LYS A 93 5.07 0.36 -13.75
C LYS A 93 6.24 1.32 -13.92
N ARG A 94 7.48 0.82 -14.01
CA ARG A 94 8.67 1.68 -14.19
C ARG A 94 8.67 2.84 -13.16
N ALA A 95 8.93 4.07 -13.59
CA ALA A 95 8.98 5.29 -12.76
C ALA A 95 7.62 5.80 -12.22
N ARG A 96 6.51 5.08 -12.44
CA ARG A 96 5.15 5.56 -12.05
C ARG A 96 4.96 5.93 -10.56
N PRO A 97 5.59 5.29 -9.56
CA PRO A 97 5.46 5.74 -8.16
C PRO A 97 5.91 7.19 -7.96
N TYR A 98 6.89 7.63 -8.75
CA TYR A 98 7.42 8.97 -8.69
C TYR A 98 6.52 10.00 -9.38
N SER A 99 5.46 9.63 -10.11
CA SER A 99 4.64 10.63 -10.82
C SER A 99 4.04 11.69 -9.88
N HIS A 100 3.55 11.26 -8.70
CA HIS A 100 3.00 12.20 -7.72
C HIS A 100 4.10 12.97 -6.99
N LEU A 101 5.29 12.38 -6.87
CA LEU A 101 6.47 13.03 -6.31
C LEU A 101 6.99 14.12 -7.25
N TYR A 102 7.06 13.86 -8.57
CA TYR A 102 7.42 14.86 -9.59
C TYR A 102 6.43 16.03 -9.65
N GLU A 103 5.13 15.75 -9.56
CA GLU A 103 4.11 16.79 -9.45
C GLU A 103 4.35 17.66 -8.20
N ALA A 104 4.62 17.02 -7.06
CA ALA A 104 4.92 17.72 -5.82
C ALA A 104 6.22 18.54 -5.91
N VAL A 105 7.31 18.01 -6.49
CA VAL A 105 8.58 18.74 -6.70
C VAL A 105 8.38 19.94 -7.60
N THR A 106 7.60 19.79 -8.68
CA THR A 106 7.29 20.90 -9.59
C THR A 106 6.62 22.05 -8.83
N LEU A 107 5.66 21.74 -7.97
CA LEU A 107 4.99 22.72 -7.11
C LEU A 107 5.93 23.31 -6.05
N TRP A 108 6.75 22.46 -5.42
CA TRP A 108 7.73 22.85 -4.41
C TRP A 108 8.74 23.87 -4.95
N ASN A 109 9.32 23.59 -6.12
CA ASN A 109 10.30 24.47 -6.77
C ASN A 109 9.67 25.79 -7.27
N GLN A 110 8.36 25.82 -7.45
CA GLN A 110 7.60 27.04 -7.79
C GLN A 110 7.10 27.79 -6.56
N GLU A 111 7.45 27.33 -5.34
CA GLU A 111 6.94 27.85 -4.07
C GLU A 111 5.39 27.81 -3.97
N LYS A 112 4.75 26.90 -4.71
CA LYS A 112 3.29 26.71 -4.72
C LYS A 112 2.89 25.55 -3.82
N TYR A 113 2.78 25.79 -2.53
CA TYR A 113 2.57 24.74 -1.53
C TYR A 113 1.10 24.30 -1.35
N THR A 114 0.21 24.65 -2.28
CA THR A 114 -1.21 24.33 -2.20
C THR A 114 -1.72 23.72 -3.50
N THR A 115 -2.49 22.63 -3.39
CA THR A 115 -3.11 21.94 -4.53
C THR A 115 -4.42 21.26 -4.13
N SER A 116 -5.32 21.07 -5.09
CA SER A 116 -6.57 20.33 -4.89
C SER A 116 -6.37 18.81 -4.76
N SER A 117 -5.20 18.30 -5.18
CA SER A 117 -4.85 16.89 -5.11
C SER A 117 -4.45 16.51 -3.68
N LYS A 118 -5.35 15.86 -2.94
CA LYS A 118 -5.10 15.44 -1.53
C LYS A 118 -3.76 14.73 -1.34
N LYS A 119 -3.41 13.78 -2.23
CA LYS A 119 -2.16 13.01 -2.14
C LYS A 119 -0.91 13.89 -2.32
N VAL A 120 -0.96 14.87 -3.23
CA VAL A 120 0.16 15.77 -3.50
C VAL A 120 0.26 16.82 -2.39
N GLN A 121 -0.88 17.29 -1.89
CA GLN A 121 -0.92 18.14 -0.71
C GLN A 121 -0.28 17.45 0.50
N THR A 122 -0.59 16.17 0.77
CA THR A 122 0.03 15.41 1.86
C THR A 122 1.55 15.29 1.69
N ILE A 123 2.04 15.04 0.47
CA ILE A 123 3.50 15.01 0.19
C ILE A 123 4.14 16.36 0.53
N ILE A 124 3.55 17.47 0.06
CA ILE A 124 4.05 18.82 0.35
C ILE A 124 4.03 19.11 1.84
N ASP A 125 2.96 18.74 2.56
CA ASP A 125 2.83 18.97 4.00
C ASP A 125 3.89 18.19 4.81
N ILE A 126 4.26 16.98 4.35
CA ILE A 126 5.36 16.20 4.92
C ILE A 126 6.69 16.93 4.70
N TRP A 127 6.97 17.39 3.48
CA TRP A 127 8.19 18.15 3.17
C TRP A 127 8.29 19.46 3.96
N LYS A 128 7.18 20.19 4.15
CA LYS A 128 7.13 21.40 4.99
C LYS A 128 7.45 21.14 6.46
N SER A 129 7.31 19.91 6.93
CA SER A 129 7.68 19.51 8.29
C SER A 129 9.16 19.08 8.42
N ASN A 130 9.98 19.34 7.41
CA ASN A 130 11.38 18.89 7.32
C ASN A 130 11.53 17.36 7.36
N SER A 131 10.56 16.64 6.80
CA SER A 131 10.61 15.18 6.62
C SER A 131 10.41 14.81 5.16
N GLY A 132 10.87 13.65 4.71
CA GLY A 132 10.67 13.15 3.34
C GLY A 132 9.65 12.02 3.27
N VAL A 133 8.83 11.97 2.21
CA VAL A 133 7.84 10.90 2.04
C VAL A 133 8.51 9.54 1.88
N ILE A 134 7.94 8.51 2.50
CA ILE A 134 8.43 7.13 2.33
C ILE A 134 7.67 6.50 1.16
N CYS A 135 8.38 6.00 0.16
CA CYS A 135 7.81 5.23 -0.95
C CYS A 135 8.20 3.76 -0.84
N LEU A 136 7.31 2.93 -0.31
CA LEU A 136 7.55 1.51 -0.10
C LEU A 136 7.07 0.71 -1.31
N HIS A 137 8.00 0.12 -2.07
CA HIS A 137 7.65 -0.76 -3.18
C HIS A 137 7.47 -2.21 -2.70
N VAL A 138 6.34 -2.83 -3.05
CA VAL A 138 5.99 -4.19 -2.63
C VAL A 138 5.39 -5.01 -3.78
N PHE A 139 5.53 -6.34 -3.71
CA PHE A 139 4.97 -7.29 -4.68
C PHE A 139 5.41 -7.00 -6.13
N GLN A 140 6.71 -7.11 -6.38
CA GLN A 140 7.35 -6.85 -7.69
C GLN A 140 7.11 -7.98 -8.71
N ASN A 141 7.40 -7.69 -9.99
CA ASN A 141 7.38 -8.66 -11.09
C ASN A 141 6.03 -9.39 -11.26
N ILE A 142 4.94 -8.64 -11.09
CA ILE A 142 3.57 -9.14 -11.27
C ILE A 142 2.94 -8.55 -12.54
N ILE A 143 1.90 -9.21 -13.05
CA ILE A 143 1.14 -8.69 -14.19
C ILE A 143 0.24 -7.51 -13.75
N PRO A 144 -0.20 -6.64 -14.66
CA PRO A 144 -0.95 -5.45 -14.29
C PRO A 144 -2.21 -5.75 -13.47
N VAL A 145 -3.03 -6.71 -13.92
CA VAL A 145 -4.29 -7.07 -13.24
C VAL A 145 -4.08 -7.63 -11.82
N GLU A 146 -2.92 -8.25 -11.56
CA GLU A 146 -2.57 -8.66 -10.20
C GLU A 146 -2.26 -7.43 -9.34
N ALA A 147 -1.52 -6.46 -9.88
CA ALA A 147 -1.24 -5.20 -9.18
C ALA A 147 -2.52 -4.40 -8.88
N TYR A 148 -3.46 -4.32 -9.84
CA TYR A 148 -4.80 -3.76 -9.61
C TYR A 148 -5.53 -4.49 -8.46
N THR A 149 -5.51 -5.82 -8.48
CA THR A 149 -6.21 -6.64 -7.48
C THR A 149 -5.60 -6.45 -6.08
N ARG A 150 -4.26 -6.40 -5.97
CA ARG A 150 -3.55 -6.15 -4.71
C ARG A 150 -3.80 -4.73 -4.18
N GLU A 151 -3.78 -3.71 -5.04
CA GLU A 151 -4.15 -2.32 -4.74
C GLU A 151 -5.58 -2.27 -4.16
N ALA A 152 -6.55 -2.85 -4.87
CA ALA A 152 -7.96 -2.89 -4.44
C ALA A 152 -8.15 -3.60 -3.10
N ALA A 153 -7.45 -4.72 -2.88
CA ALA A 153 -7.51 -5.48 -1.64
C ALA A 153 -7.00 -4.65 -0.45
N MET A 154 -5.80 -4.07 -0.53
CA MET A 154 -5.25 -3.23 0.54
C MET A 154 -6.14 -2.01 0.83
N MET A 155 -6.63 -1.34 -0.20
CA MET A 155 -7.59 -0.24 -0.06
C MET A 155 -8.90 -0.68 0.61
N SER A 156 -9.40 -1.89 0.34
CA SER A 156 -10.63 -2.38 0.96
C SER A 156 -10.49 -2.66 2.46
N ALA A 157 -9.30 -2.99 2.92
CA ALA A 157 -8.98 -3.19 4.33
C ALA A 157 -8.80 -1.84 5.06
N LEU A 158 -8.03 -0.92 4.48
CA LEU A 158 -7.80 0.43 5.03
C LEU A 158 -9.03 1.34 4.94
N LYS A 159 -9.93 1.08 3.98
CA LYS A 159 -10.97 1.97 3.47
C LYS A 159 -10.44 3.25 2.82
N ILE A 160 -11.16 3.73 1.81
CA ILE A 160 -10.75 4.88 1.03
C ILE A 160 -10.81 6.20 1.82
N GLU A 161 -11.67 6.29 2.84
CA GLU A 161 -11.80 7.51 3.65
C GLU A 161 -10.52 7.82 4.46
N ASN A 162 -9.71 6.80 4.73
CA ASN A 162 -8.42 6.91 5.42
C ASN A 162 -7.23 7.08 4.45
N LEU A 163 -7.51 7.18 3.15
CA LEU A 163 -6.50 7.30 2.10
C LEU A 163 -6.70 8.59 1.30
N THR A 164 -5.63 9.03 0.66
CA THR A 164 -5.64 10.14 -0.28
C THR A 164 -5.99 9.71 -1.71
N ASN A 165 -6.21 8.41 -1.93
CA ASN A 165 -6.70 7.85 -3.19
C ASN A 165 -8.05 8.48 -3.59
N ALA A 166 -8.15 8.92 -4.85
CA ALA A 166 -9.40 9.53 -5.34
C ALA A 166 -10.50 8.51 -5.69
N LYS A 167 -10.12 7.25 -5.98
CA LYS A 167 -11.04 6.19 -6.39
C LYS A 167 -10.58 4.84 -5.84
N SER A 168 -11.54 3.97 -5.56
CA SER A 168 -11.28 2.58 -5.18
C SER A 168 -10.64 1.79 -6.32
N GLY A 169 -9.95 0.70 -5.96
CA GLY A 169 -9.35 -0.22 -6.93
C GLY A 169 -10.33 -1.26 -7.48
N ASP A 170 -9.91 -1.91 -8.57
CA ASP A 170 -10.66 -2.97 -9.26
C ASP A 170 -10.10 -4.36 -8.93
N PHE A 171 -10.97 -5.34 -8.69
CA PHE A 171 -10.58 -6.73 -8.53
C PHE A 171 -10.64 -7.48 -9.86
N TYR A 172 -9.63 -8.29 -10.14
CA TYR A 172 -9.57 -9.15 -11.34
C TYR A 172 -9.42 -10.62 -10.97
N GLY A 173 -9.53 -11.49 -11.99
CA GLY A 173 -9.32 -12.91 -11.82
C GLY A 173 -10.31 -13.55 -10.85
N ILE A 174 -9.84 -14.50 -10.06
CA ILE A 174 -10.60 -15.23 -9.04
C ILE A 174 -11.01 -14.32 -7.89
N ALA A 175 -10.17 -13.34 -7.55
CA ALA A 175 -10.49 -12.39 -6.48
C ALA A 175 -11.68 -11.49 -6.82
N ALA A 176 -12.02 -11.31 -8.11
CA ALA A 176 -13.21 -10.58 -8.51
C ALA A 176 -14.51 -11.23 -7.99
N THR A 177 -14.54 -12.57 -7.92
CA THR A 177 -15.73 -13.35 -7.52
C THR A 177 -15.83 -13.55 -6.01
N TRP A 178 -14.81 -13.13 -5.24
CA TRP A 178 -14.80 -13.32 -3.80
C TRP A 178 -15.85 -12.45 -3.08
N PRO A 179 -16.45 -12.96 -1.99
CA PRO A 179 -17.18 -12.15 -1.02
C PRO A 179 -16.31 -11.02 -0.46
N GLN A 180 -16.95 -9.92 -0.07
CA GLN A 180 -16.26 -8.75 0.48
C GLN A 180 -15.37 -9.07 1.68
N LYS A 181 -15.80 -10.01 2.53
CA LYS A 181 -14.99 -10.49 3.66
C LYS A 181 -13.63 -11.04 3.22
N GLN A 182 -13.61 -11.91 2.21
CA GLN A 182 -12.35 -12.50 1.70
C GLN A 182 -11.46 -11.43 1.03
N LYS A 183 -12.05 -10.49 0.28
CA LYS A 183 -11.31 -9.37 -0.33
C LYS A 183 -10.58 -8.52 0.72
N LYS A 184 -11.26 -8.21 1.82
CA LYS A 184 -10.69 -7.44 2.94
C LYS A 184 -9.65 -8.25 3.71
N MET A 185 -9.92 -9.52 4.00
CA MET A 185 -8.92 -10.42 4.62
C MET A 185 -7.65 -10.53 3.77
N PHE A 186 -7.78 -10.63 2.45
CA PHE A 186 -6.63 -10.61 1.55
C PHE A 186 -5.87 -9.27 1.65
N GLY A 187 -6.59 -8.15 1.70
CA GLY A 187 -6.00 -6.83 1.96
C GLY A 187 -5.21 -6.74 3.26
N VAL A 188 -5.77 -7.25 4.36
CA VAL A 188 -5.12 -7.32 5.68
C VAL A 188 -3.78 -8.06 5.58
N TYR A 189 -3.76 -9.20 4.90
CA TYR A 189 -2.55 -10.00 4.74
C TYR A 189 -1.49 -9.30 3.89
N LEU A 190 -1.89 -8.63 2.81
CA LEU A 190 -0.98 -7.84 1.98
C LEU A 190 -0.37 -6.69 2.78
N LEU A 191 -1.16 -5.98 3.59
CA LEU A 191 -0.67 -4.90 4.45
C LEU A 191 0.32 -5.45 5.49
N TYR A 192 0.06 -6.61 6.07
CA TYR A 192 0.99 -7.24 7.00
C TYR A 192 2.31 -7.62 6.34
N LYS A 193 2.26 -8.21 5.13
CA LYS A 193 3.49 -8.46 4.36
C LYS A 193 4.23 -7.16 4.02
N ALA A 194 3.51 -6.10 3.68
CA ALA A 194 4.11 -4.80 3.42
C ALA A 194 4.78 -4.21 4.68
N MET A 195 4.16 -4.35 5.86
CA MET A 195 4.78 -4.00 7.14
C MET A 195 6.07 -4.78 7.36
N MET A 196 6.05 -6.10 7.18
CA MET A 196 7.25 -6.93 7.37
C MET A 196 8.36 -6.54 6.40
N ILE A 197 8.04 -6.16 5.16
CA ILE A 197 9.02 -5.63 4.19
C ILE A 197 9.59 -4.30 4.71
N PHE A 198 8.73 -3.37 5.14
CA PHE A 198 9.14 -2.07 5.66
C PHE A 198 10.06 -2.18 6.88
N LEU A 199 9.73 -3.06 7.83
CA LEU A 199 10.55 -3.31 9.01
C LEU A 199 11.94 -3.86 8.67
N ASN A 200 12.05 -4.68 7.61
CA ASN A 200 13.33 -5.26 7.19
C ASN A 200 14.15 -4.33 6.29
N GLU A 201 13.50 -3.55 5.40
CA GLU A 201 14.19 -2.63 4.48
C GLU A 201 14.62 -1.33 5.15
N GLY A 202 13.96 -0.96 6.25
CA GLY A 202 14.15 0.31 6.95
C GLY A 202 13.31 1.45 6.38
N GLU A 203 13.37 2.60 7.05
CA GLU A 203 12.69 3.80 6.62
C GLU A 203 13.62 4.66 5.74
N ARG A 204 13.23 4.87 4.47
CA ARG A 204 13.93 5.77 3.55
C ARG A 204 12.98 6.88 3.12
N GLN A 205 13.35 8.10 3.49
CA GLN A 205 12.58 9.30 3.22
C GLN A 205 13.05 9.92 1.89
N LEU A 206 12.10 10.37 1.08
CA LEU A 206 12.34 11.10 -0.18
C LEU A 206 11.98 12.57 0.04
N CYS A 207 13.00 13.40 0.12
CA CYS A 207 12.89 14.85 0.16
C CYS A 207 12.81 15.42 -1.26
N PRO A 208 12.41 16.70 -1.42
CA PRO A 208 12.37 17.33 -2.74
C PRO A 208 13.70 17.23 -3.51
N SER A 209 14.83 17.28 -2.80
CA SER A 209 16.18 17.19 -3.37
C SER A 209 16.56 15.82 -3.89
N ASP A 210 15.82 14.77 -3.52
CA ASP A 210 16.12 13.38 -3.89
C ASP A 210 15.40 12.95 -5.18
N ILE A 211 14.69 13.87 -5.82
CA ILE A 211 13.77 13.62 -6.92
C ILE A 211 14.15 14.53 -8.10
N ASP A 212 14.77 13.93 -9.11
CA ASP A 212 15.23 14.58 -10.35
C ASP A 212 14.17 14.64 -11.46
#